data_AF-A0A3D3B1I8-F1
#
_entry.id   AF-A0A3D3B1I8-F1
#
_cell.length_a   1.000
_cell.length_b   1.000
_cell.length_c   1.000
_cell.angle_alpha   90.00
_cell.angle_beta   90.00
_cell.angle_gamma   90.00
#
_symmetry.space_group_name_H-M   'P 1'
#
loop_
_entity.id
_entity.type
_entity.pdbx_description
1 polymer ?
#
loop_
_entity_poly.entity_id
_entity_poly.type
_entity_poly.pdbx_seq_one_letter_code
_entity_poly.pdbx_strand_id
1 'polypeptide(L)'
;FAAGDVAGALMAAIPGSGIDALMGTGGTPEGVMSACAIRAIGGEFLGRLDPQLQTEARAVKEAGIDTSKWYRCDEMIASNNVFFCATGITTGLMLEGVERTKSHYKVQTMMITGATGERQILTSYMPNERLGSIAARDVA
;
A
#
# COMPACT_ATOMS: atom_id res chain seq x y z
N PHE A 1 -12.88 7.57 5.01
CA PHE A 1 -11.52 7.16 4.62
C PHE A 1 -11.14 7.88 3.35
N ALA A 2 -10.45 9.03 3.42
CA ALA A 2 -9.88 9.67 2.23
C ALA A 2 -8.39 9.29 2.20
N ALA A 3 -7.94 8.63 1.12
CA ALA A 3 -6.56 8.20 0.86
C ALA A 3 -5.97 7.11 1.79
N GLY A 4 -6.76 6.14 2.28
CA GLY A 4 -6.31 5.11 3.22
C GLY A 4 -6.82 3.70 2.95
N ASP A 5 -7.31 3.42 1.74
CA ASP A 5 -7.78 2.10 1.33
C ASP A 5 -6.68 1.04 1.38
N VAL A 6 -5.44 1.38 0.98
CA VAL A 6 -4.28 0.47 1.12
C VAL A 6 -4.07 0.07 2.59
N ALA A 7 -4.04 1.04 3.49
CA ALA A 7 -3.86 0.77 4.92
C ALA A 7 -5.03 -0.02 5.51
N GLY A 8 -6.27 0.31 5.13
CA GLY A 8 -7.46 -0.43 5.55
C GLY A 8 -7.46 -1.87 5.04
N ALA A 9 -7.01 -2.10 3.80
CA ALA A 9 -6.93 -3.41 3.18
C ALA A 9 -5.89 -4.29 3.87
N LEU A 10 -4.70 -3.75 4.18
CA LEU A 10 -3.71 -4.47 5.00
C LEU A 10 -4.26 -4.79 6.38
N MET A 11 -4.87 -3.81 7.06
CA MET A 11 -5.43 -4.05 8.39
C MET A 11 -6.48 -5.16 8.36
N ALA A 12 -7.35 -5.19 7.36
CA ALA A 12 -8.34 -6.27 7.19
C ALA A 12 -7.70 -7.67 7.02
N ALA A 13 -6.52 -7.74 6.41
CA ALA A 13 -5.80 -8.99 6.18
C ALA A 13 -4.81 -9.36 7.30
N ILE A 14 -4.63 -8.49 8.31
CA ILE A 14 -3.72 -8.69 9.44
C ILE A 14 -4.51 -9.16 10.66
N PRO A 15 -4.21 -10.36 11.20
CA PRO A 15 -4.84 -10.82 12.44
C PRO A 15 -4.61 -9.86 13.61
N GLY A 16 -5.66 -9.60 14.39
CA GLY A 16 -5.60 -8.75 15.59
C GLY A 16 -5.65 -7.25 15.33
N SER A 17 -5.84 -6.81 14.08
CA SER A 17 -6.00 -5.40 13.72
C SER A 17 -7.33 -4.78 14.22
N GLY A 18 -8.32 -5.62 14.53
CA GLY A 18 -9.70 -5.21 14.82
C GLY A 18 -10.54 -4.86 13.59
N ILE A 19 -10.02 -5.10 12.37
CA ILE A 19 -10.72 -4.92 11.11
C ILE A 19 -10.80 -6.29 10.41
N ASP A 20 -12.01 -6.72 10.06
CA ASP A 20 -12.23 -8.04 9.45
C ASP A 20 -12.37 -7.99 7.92
N ALA A 21 -12.80 -6.85 7.37
CA ALA A 21 -12.99 -6.68 5.93
C ALA A 21 -12.92 -5.19 5.52
N LEU A 22 -12.46 -4.95 4.29
CA LEU A 22 -12.62 -3.68 3.59
C LEU A 22 -13.44 -3.93 2.31
N MET A 23 -14.48 -3.13 2.10
CA MET A 23 -15.33 -3.20 0.92
C MET A 23 -15.62 -1.80 0.40
N GLY A 24 -15.62 -1.62 -0.92
CA GLY A 24 -15.96 -0.36 -1.58
C GLY A 24 -15.31 -0.20 -2.94
N THR A 25 -15.57 0.95 -3.55
CA THR A 25 -14.91 1.39 -4.80
C THR A 25 -13.78 2.36 -4.42
N GLY A 26 -12.57 2.06 -4.90
CA GLY A 26 -11.37 2.87 -4.71
C GLY A 26 -10.64 3.08 -6.04
N GLY A 27 -9.46 3.69 -5.98
CA GLY A 27 -8.63 3.87 -7.18
C GLY A 27 -8.01 2.55 -7.65
N THR A 28 -7.95 2.34 -8.97
CA THR A 28 -7.31 1.15 -9.55
C THR A 28 -5.84 1.02 -9.12
N PRO A 29 -5.00 2.07 -9.13
CA PRO A 29 -3.61 1.97 -8.66
C PRO A 29 -3.51 1.51 -7.20
N GLU A 30 -4.33 2.08 -6.32
CA GLU A 30 -4.39 1.74 -4.89
C GLU A 30 -4.88 0.30 -4.68
N GLY A 31 -5.86 -0.15 -5.46
CA GLY A 31 -6.32 -1.54 -5.47
C GLY A 31 -5.21 -2.53 -5.87
N VAL A 32 -4.40 -2.20 -6.89
CA VAL A 32 -3.26 -3.04 -7.31
C VAL A 32 -2.17 -3.08 -6.22
N MET A 33 -1.84 -1.95 -5.59
CA MET A 33 -0.90 -1.93 -4.45
C MET A 33 -1.42 -2.73 -3.26
N SER A 34 -2.71 -2.64 -2.96
CA SER A 34 -3.37 -3.40 -1.90
C SER A 34 -3.31 -4.90 -2.17
N ALA A 35 -3.64 -5.33 -3.40
CA ALA A 35 -3.52 -6.72 -3.83
C ALA A 35 -2.07 -7.22 -3.71
N CYS A 36 -1.09 -6.39 -4.09
CA CYS A 36 0.34 -6.70 -3.94
C CYS A 36 0.70 -7.01 -2.47
N ALA A 37 0.31 -6.14 -1.54
CA ALA A 37 0.57 -6.35 -0.12
C ALA A 37 -0.19 -7.54 0.47
N ILE A 38 -1.48 -7.69 0.14
CA ILE A 38 -2.33 -8.78 0.61
C ILE A 38 -1.81 -10.13 0.13
N ARG A 39 -1.37 -10.21 -1.13
CA ARG A 39 -0.71 -11.41 -1.64
C ARG A 39 0.55 -11.73 -0.85
N ALA A 40 1.35 -10.71 -0.52
CA ALA A 40 2.59 -10.91 0.20
C ALA A 40 2.37 -11.45 1.62
N ILE A 41 1.26 -11.12 2.29
CA ILE A 41 0.88 -11.68 3.61
C ILE A 41 0.00 -12.93 3.52
N GLY A 42 -0.37 -13.38 2.32
CA GLY A 42 -1.20 -14.56 2.11
C GLY A 42 -2.70 -14.36 2.41
N GLY A 43 -3.21 -13.14 2.29
CA GLY A 43 -4.64 -12.84 2.44
C GLY A 43 -5.45 -12.96 1.14
N GLU A 44 -6.74 -12.69 1.22
CA GLU A 44 -7.67 -12.71 0.08
C GLU A 44 -7.99 -11.28 -0.39
N PHE A 45 -7.99 -11.08 -1.71
CA PHE A 45 -8.39 -9.83 -2.35
C PHE A 45 -9.20 -10.15 -3.62
N LEU A 46 -10.30 -9.42 -3.79
CA LEU A 46 -11.14 -9.45 -4.99
C LEU A 46 -11.33 -8.04 -5.51
N GLY A 47 -11.00 -7.83 -6.79
CA GLY A 47 -11.13 -6.54 -7.46
C GLY A 47 -11.96 -6.65 -8.73
N ARG A 48 -12.61 -5.56 -9.12
CA ARG A 48 -13.32 -5.43 -10.39
C ARG A 48 -13.26 -3.99 -10.86
N LEU A 49 -13.11 -3.77 -12.17
CA LEU A 49 -13.20 -2.42 -12.72
C LEU A 49 -14.63 -1.90 -12.59
N ASP A 50 -14.77 -0.69 -12.05
CA ASP A 50 -16.04 -0.04 -11.78
C ASP A 50 -16.08 1.35 -12.46
N PRO A 51 -16.11 1.43 -13.80
CA PRO A 51 -16.10 2.70 -14.53
C PRO A 51 -17.32 3.54 -14.14
N GLN A 52 -17.08 4.76 -13.65
CA GLN A 52 -18.12 5.68 -13.18
C GLN A 52 -18.52 6.69 -14.26
N LEU A 53 -17.63 6.94 -15.22
CA LEU A 53 -17.86 7.88 -16.32
C LEU A 53 -18.03 7.18 -17.67
N GLN A 54 -18.77 7.80 -18.59
CA GLN A 54 -18.93 7.26 -19.95
C GLN A 54 -17.58 7.16 -20.70
N THR A 55 -16.67 8.09 -20.45
CA THR A 55 -15.31 8.08 -21.02
C THR A 55 -14.51 6.88 -20.54
N GLU A 56 -14.61 6.54 -19.25
CA GLU A 56 -13.98 5.35 -18.66
C GLU A 56 -14.60 4.07 -19.22
N ALA A 57 -15.93 3.98 -19.25
CA ALA A 57 -16.64 2.82 -19.79
C ALA A 57 -16.27 2.56 -21.26
N ARG A 58 -16.13 3.63 -22.06
CA ARG A 58 -15.66 3.54 -23.43
C ARG A 58 -14.22 3.05 -23.51
N ALA A 59 -13.30 3.59 -22.71
CA ALA A 59 -11.90 3.18 -22.70
C ALA A 59 -11.73 1.71 -22.30
N VAL A 60 -12.45 1.24 -21.27
CA VAL A 60 -12.43 -0.16 -20.82
C VAL A 60 -12.97 -1.09 -21.90
N LYS A 61 -14.05 -0.70 -22.59
CA LYS A 61 -14.62 -1.45 -23.71
C LYS A 61 -13.66 -1.51 -24.91
N GLU A 62 -13.02 -0.39 -25.28
CA GLU A 62 -12.03 -0.32 -26.35
C GLU A 62 -10.79 -1.17 -26.04
N ALA A 63 -10.42 -1.28 -24.76
CA ALA A 63 -9.37 -2.18 -24.28
C ALA A 63 -9.79 -3.67 -24.25
N GLY A 64 -11.06 -3.98 -24.55
CA GLY A 64 -11.58 -5.36 -24.57
C GLY A 64 -11.68 -6.00 -23.17
N ILE A 65 -11.77 -5.19 -22.11
CA ILE A 65 -11.79 -5.67 -20.73
C ILE A 65 -13.23 -5.89 -20.28
N ASP A 66 -13.50 -7.07 -19.70
CA ASP A 66 -14.79 -7.42 -19.11
C ASP A 66 -14.93 -6.80 -17.71
N THR A 67 -15.91 -5.90 -17.54
CA THR A 67 -16.24 -5.24 -16.26
C THR A 67 -17.09 -6.10 -15.33
N SER A 68 -17.59 -7.26 -15.78
CA SER A 68 -18.32 -8.20 -14.93
C SER A 68 -17.40 -9.16 -14.19
N LYS A 69 -16.17 -9.34 -14.67
CA LYS A 69 -15.16 -10.24 -14.10
C LYS A 69 -14.62 -9.71 -12.78
N TRP A 70 -14.67 -10.54 -11.75
CA TRP A 70 -13.90 -10.36 -10.53
C TRP A 70 -12.51 -10.98 -10.70
N TYR A 71 -11.47 -10.22 -10.42
CA TYR A 71 -10.07 -10.63 -10.43
C TYR A 71 -9.65 -11.05 -9.04
N ARG A 72 -9.07 -12.24 -8.92
CA ARG A 72 -8.38 -12.67 -7.72
C ARG A 72 -6.98 -12.05 -7.62
N CYS A 73 -6.43 -12.07 -6.41
CA CYS A 73 -5.14 -11.46 -6.11
C CYS A 73 -3.97 -12.00 -6.97
N ASP A 74 -4.00 -13.29 -7.29
CA ASP A 74 -3.02 -14.01 -8.12
C ASP A 74 -3.20 -13.76 -9.63
N GLU A 75 -4.39 -13.34 -10.06
CA GLU A 75 -4.62 -12.85 -11.42
C GLU A 75 -4.11 -11.42 -11.60
N MET A 76 -4.25 -10.57 -10.57
CA MET A 76 -3.81 -9.17 -10.61
C MET A 76 -2.29 -9.04 -10.46
N ILE A 77 -1.71 -9.83 -9.57
CA ILE A 77 -0.28 -9.88 -9.32
C ILE A 77 0.13 -11.31 -9.68
N ALA A 78 0.92 -11.49 -10.74
CA ALA A 78 1.30 -12.83 -11.21
C ALA A 78 2.58 -13.37 -10.52
N SER A 79 3.52 -12.50 -10.13
CA SER A 79 4.83 -12.90 -9.59
C SER A 79 4.78 -13.32 -8.12
N ASN A 80 5.24 -14.52 -7.75
CA ASN A 80 5.35 -14.89 -6.32
C ASN A 80 6.45 -14.09 -5.58
N ASN A 81 7.38 -13.48 -6.31
CA ASN A 81 8.40 -12.60 -5.76
C ASN A 81 7.81 -11.20 -5.59
N VAL A 82 7.10 -11.00 -4.47
CA VAL A 82 6.47 -9.74 -4.12
C VAL A 82 7.18 -9.13 -2.92
N PHE A 83 7.41 -7.83 -2.98
CA PHE A 83 7.90 -7.04 -1.84
C PHE A 83 7.02 -5.81 -1.68
N PHE A 84 6.54 -5.59 -0.46
CA PHE A 84 5.78 -4.40 -0.12
C PHE A 84 6.49 -3.65 1.00
N CYS A 85 6.55 -2.33 0.87
CA CYS A 85 7.14 -1.45 1.85
C CYS A 85 6.26 -0.21 2.00
N ALA A 86 5.97 0.19 3.24
CA ALA A 86 5.20 1.38 3.56
C ALA A 86 5.84 2.11 4.74
N THR A 87 5.92 3.44 4.65
CA THR A 87 6.46 4.30 5.72
C THR A 87 5.38 5.28 6.17
N GLY A 88 5.21 5.42 7.49
CA GLY A 88 4.24 6.33 8.06
C GLY A 88 4.66 7.79 7.84
N ILE A 89 3.82 8.58 7.16
CA ILE A 89 4.00 10.03 7.02
C ILE A 89 3.38 10.72 8.23
N THR A 90 2.08 10.49 8.44
CA THR A 90 1.33 10.89 9.63
C THR A 90 1.00 9.66 10.46
N THR A 91 0.87 9.83 11.78
CA THR A 91 0.51 8.72 12.68
C THR A 91 -0.88 8.21 12.33
N GLY A 92 -0.92 6.96 11.90
CA GLY A 92 -2.13 6.24 11.54
C GLY A 92 -2.31 4.99 12.38
N LEU A 93 -3.29 4.17 11.98
CA LEU A 93 -3.62 2.92 12.69
C LEU A 93 -2.53 1.85 12.58
N MET A 94 -1.70 1.90 11.53
CA MET A 94 -0.72 0.85 11.22
C MET A 94 0.72 1.29 11.45
N LEU A 95 1.04 2.57 11.20
CA LEU A 95 2.40 3.11 11.29
C LEU A 95 2.40 4.46 11.99
N GLU A 96 3.41 4.67 12.82
CA GLU A 96 3.73 5.98 13.38
C GLU A 96 4.22 6.93 12.29
N GLY A 97 3.79 8.19 12.37
CA GLY A 97 4.22 9.24 11.46
C GLY A 97 5.68 9.65 11.71
N VAL A 98 6.20 10.48 10.81
CA VAL A 98 7.54 11.05 10.97
C VAL A 98 7.55 11.95 12.21
N GLU A 99 8.45 11.64 13.14
CA GLU A 99 8.70 12.47 14.32
C GLU A 99 10.03 13.20 14.15
N ARG A 100 10.01 14.52 14.22
CA ARG A 100 11.23 15.35 14.19
C ARG A 100 11.58 15.82 15.60
N THR A 101 12.79 15.50 16.03
CA THR A 101 13.37 16.04 17.27
C THR A 101 14.52 17.00 16.95
N LYS A 102 15.14 17.58 17.99
CA LYS A 102 16.32 18.44 17.83
C LYS A 102 17.53 17.69 17.27
N SER A 103 17.68 16.40 17.56
CA SER A 103 18.86 15.60 17.18
C SER A 103 18.63 14.67 16.00
N HIS A 104 17.40 14.20 15.77
CA HIS A 104 17.11 13.19 14.75
C HIS A 104 15.68 13.27 14.22
N TYR A 105 15.46 12.60 13.08
CA TYR A 105 14.15 12.17 12.60
C TYR A 105 13.94 10.71 12.95
N LYS A 106 12.77 10.37 13.48
CA LYS A 106 12.31 9.00 13.69
C LYS A 106 11.25 8.69 12.64
N VAL A 107 11.41 7.56 11.96
CA VAL A 107 10.43 7.05 10.98
C VAL A 107 10.13 5.58 11.26
N GLN A 108 8.91 5.16 10.97
CA GLN A 108 8.50 3.77 11.08
C GLN A 108 8.11 3.24 9.70
N THR A 109 8.71 2.11 9.33
CA THR A 109 8.53 1.46 8.04
C THR A 109 8.13 0.01 8.25
N MET A 110 7.07 -0.43 7.59
CA MET A 110 6.71 -1.84 7.49
C MET A 110 7.23 -2.41 6.18
N MET A 111 7.80 -3.61 6.24
CA MET A 111 8.22 -4.38 5.09
C MET A 111 7.55 -5.75 5.13
N ILE A 112 7.11 -6.25 3.98
CA ILE A 112 6.53 -7.58 3.81
C ILE A 112 7.19 -8.24 2.60
N THR A 113 7.63 -9.48 2.76
CA THR A 113 8.12 -10.31 1.66
C THR A 113 7.15 -11.44 1.35
N GLY A 114 6.72 -11.54 0.09
CA GLY A 114 5.81 -12.59 -0.37
C GLY A 114 6.45 -13.98 -0.45
N ALA A 115 7.78 -14.08 -0.40
CA ALA A 115 8.47 -15.38 -0.41
C ALA A 115 8.22 -16.19 0.88
N THR A 116 8.06 -15.50 2.01
CA THR A 116 7.89 -16.13 3.34
C THR A 116 6.65 -15.65 4.08
N GLY A 117 6.01 -14.58 3.64
CA GLY A 117 4.99 -13.87 4.42
C GLY A 117 5.56 -13.10 5.60
N GLU A 118 6.90 -13.03 5.74
CA GLU A 118 7.54 -12.32 6.84
C GLU A 118 7.19 -10.84 6.76
N ARG A 119 6.70 -10.32 7.89
CA ARG A 119 6.38 -8.92 8.09
C ARG A 119 7.27 -8.35 9.19
N GLN A 120 7.98 -7.29 8.86
CA GLN A 120 8.88 -6.58 9.77
C GLN A 120 8.43 -5.14 9.91
N ILE A 121 8.52 -4.60 11.13
CA ILE A 121 8.36 -3.17 11.40
C ILE A 121 9.71 -2.65 11.88
N LEU A 122 10.27 -1.70 11.15
CA LEU A 122 11.55 -1.07 11.43
C LEU A 122 11.32 0.38 11.89
N THR A 123 11.89 0.73 13.04
CA THR A 123 11.98 2.12 13.48
C THR A 123 13.40 2.62 13.25
N SER A 124 13.53 3.63 12.39
CA SER A 124 14.82 4.21 12.02
C SER A 124 15.01 5.59 12.63
N TYR A 125 16.19 5.83 13.20
CA TYR A 125 16.61 7.10 13.78
C TYR A 125 17.69 7.74 12.90
N MET A 126 17.36 8.82 12.21
CA MET A 126 18.24 9.51 11.26
C MET A 126 18.77 10.82 11.88
N PRO A 127 20.09 10.95 12.15
CA PRO A 127 20.66 12.19 12.68
C PRO A 127 20.44 13.39 11.76
N ASN A 128 20.08 14.55 12.33
CA ASN A 128 19.76 15.76 11.58
C ASN A 128 20.94 16.27 10.73
N GLU A 129 22.18 16.11 11.21
CA GLU A 129 23.40 16.58 10.54
C GLU A 129 23.61 15.93 9.17
N ARG A 130 23.19 14.66 9.00
CA ARG A 130 23.33 13.95 7.71
C ARG A 130 22.31 14.44 6.67
N LEU A 131 21.10 14.80 7.08
CA LEU A 131 20.03 15.23 6.17
C LEU A 131 20.26 16.63 5.62
N GLY A 132 20.81 17.55 6.44
CA GLY A 132 21.20 18.89 5.96
C GLY A 132 22.21 18.84 4.81
N SER A 133 23.10 17.84 4.80
CA SER A 133 24.09 17.64 3.73
C SER A 133 23.53 17.01 2.44
N ILE A 134 22.44 16.25 2.53
CA ILE A 134 21.77 15.60 1.39
C ILE A 134 20.81 16.59 0.73
N ALA A 135 19.99 17.28 1.53
CA ALA A 135 19.08 18.31 1.02
C ALA A 135 19.83 19.45 0.29
N ALA A 136 21.05 19.79 0.71
CA ALA A 136 21.89 20.78 0.02
C ALA A 136 22.49 20.29 -1.31
N ARG A 137 22.52 18.98 -1.56
CA ARG A 137 23.05 18.39 -2.80
C ARG A 137 21.99 18.24 -3.90
N ASP A 138 20.72 18.14 -3.54
CA ASP A 138 19.62 17.97 -4.50
C ASP A 138 19.07 19.30 -5.05
N VAL A 139 19.60 20.46 -4.60
CA VAL A 139 19.22 21.81 -5.09
C VAL A 139 20.35 22.51 -5.88
N ALA A 140 21.41 21.77 -6.23
CA ALA A 140 22.56 22.29 -6.97
C ALA A 140 22.64 21.71 -8.39
#